data_AF-A0A9E0UFS6-F1
#
_entry.id   AF-A0A9E0UFS6-F1
#
_cell.length_a   1.000
_cell.length_b   1.000
_cell.length_c   1.000
_cell.angle_alpha   90.00
_cell.angle_beta   90.00
_cell.angle_gamma   90.00
#
_symmetry.space_group_name_H-M   'P 1'
#
loop_
_entity.id
_entity.type
_entity.pdbx_description
1 polymer ?
#
loop_
_entity_poly.entity_id
_entity_poly.type
_entity_poly.pdbx_seq_one_letter_code
_entity_poly.pdbx_strand_id
1 'polypeptide(L)'
;MDNLREFVKKNRAAFDTEPLDEGHRGRFAAKLARGTERGASVLLRRFWAAGCAAAVVLGLLWLRTGHSQGDPVRRVIAAYKRDMDSLNREITAFCLRTGADTSQINRTIRIIDCEAVPLYEQLPDELDDAEKVRILRRYFGLKVNAVKQLRAQIADEQ
;
A
#
# COMPACT_ATOMS: atom_id res chain seq x y z
N MET A 1 -71.43 -4.49 1.01
CA MET A 1 -70.64 -4.79 -0.22
C MET A 1 -71.26 -5.91 -1.06
N ASP A 2 -72.34 -6.56 -0.61
CA ASP A 2 -72.90 -7.75 -1.28
C ASP A 2 -73.69 -7.46 -2.56
N ASN A 3 -74.31 -6.28 -2.68
CA ASN A 3 -75.09 -5.90 -3.86
C ASN A 3 -74.25 -5.81 -5.14
N LEU A 4 -73.00 -5.34 -5.06
CA LEU A 4 -72.14 -5.22 -6.24
C LEU A 4 -71.64 -6.60 -6.71
N ARG A 5 -71.38 -7.49 -5.75
CA ARG A 5 -70.91 -8.85 -6.03
C ARG A 5 -72.01 -9.71 -6.63
N GLU A 6 -73.24 -9.59 -6.15
CA GLU A 6 -74.40 -10.22 -6.77
C GLU A 6 -74.70 -9.64 -8.15
N PHE A 7 -74.59 -8.32 -8.32
CA PHE A 7 -74.78 -7.66 -9.61
C PHE A 7 -73.78 -8.14 -10.67
N VAL A 8 -72.49 -8.24 -10.32
CA VAL A 8 -71.45 -8.77 -11.21
C VAL A 8 -71.65 -10.26 -11.50
N LYS A 9 -72.10 -11.06 -10.51
CA LYS A 9 -72.41 -12.48 -10.74
C LYS A 9 -73.61 -12.68 -11.67
N LYS A 10 -74.70 -11.93 -11.47
CA LYS A 10 -75.92 -12.02 -12.30
C LYS A 10 -75.69 -11.53 -13.73
N ASN A 11 -74.79 -10.56 -13.92
CA ASN A 11 -74.49 -9.98 -15.23
C ASN A 11 -73.14 -10.47 -15.80
N ARG A 12 -72.58 -11.58 -15.30
CA ARG A 12 -71.25 -12.08 -15.72
C ARG A 12 -71.14 -12.27 -17.23
N ALA A 13 -72.21 -12.76 -17.86
CA ALA A 13 -72.26 -12.95 -19.30
C ALA A 13 -72.11 -11.63 -20.09
N ALA A 14 -72.36 -10.45 -19.50
CA ALA A 14 -72.14 -9.16 -20.14
C ALA A 14 -70.70 -8.63 -19.99
N PHE A 15 -69.87 -9.27 -19.16
CA PHE A 15 -68.47 -8.89 -18.93
C PHE A 15 -67.47 -9.81 -19.62
N ASP A 16 -67.84 -11.08 -19.84
CA ASP A 16 -67.01 -12.09 -20.51
C ASP A 16 -67.44 -12.32 -21.98
N THR A 17 -67.83 -11.28 -22.70
CA THR A 17 -68.39 -11.37 -24.07
C THR A 17 -67.39 -11.19 -25.20
N GLU A 18 -66.20 -10.67 -24.94
CA GLU A 18 -65.22 -10.46 -26.01
C GLU A 18 -64.14 -11.55 -25.97
N PRO A 19 -63.92 -12.29 -27.07
CA PRO A 19 -62.77 -13.16 -27.16
C PRO A 19 -61.51 -12.32 -27.00
N LEU A 20 -60.60 -12.76 -26.14
CA LEU A 20 -59.29 -12.13 -26.00
C LEU A 20 -58.62 -12.05 -27.37
N ASP A 21 -58.25 -10.84 -27.77
CA ASP A 21 -57.65 -10.57 -29.08
C ASP A 21 -56.45 -11.50 -29.35
N GLU A 22 -56.33 -11.97 -30.59
CA GLU A 22 -55.34 -12.99 -30.92
C GLU A 22 -53.92 -12.50 -30.65
N GLY A 23 -53.09 -13.36 -30.08
CA GLY A 23 -51.69 -13.02 -29.76
C GLY A 23 -51.46 -12.30 -28.42
N HIS A 24 -52.49 -12.05 -27.60
CA HIS A 24 -52.31 -11.50 -26.24
C HIS A 24 -51.33 -12.30 -25.38
N ARG A 25 -51.40 -13.63 -25.43
CA ARG A 25 -50.47 -14.52 -24.70
C ARG A 25 -49.04 -14.38 -25.21
N GLY A 26 -48.87 -14.25 -26.53
CA GLY A 26 -47.57 -14.02 -27.16
C GLY A 26 -46.98 -12.67 -26.78
N ARG A 27 -47.80 -11.60 -26.76
CA ARG A 27 -47.37 -10.25 -26.33
C ARG A 27 -46.99 -10.23 -24.85
N PHE A 28 -47.71 -10.94 -24.00
CA PHE A 28 -47.40 -11.07 -22.58
C PHE A 28 -46.09 -11.87 -22.36
N ALA A 29 -45.94 -13.02 -23.02
CA ALA A 29 -44.72 -13.83 -22.96
C ALA A 29 -43.50 -13.05 -23.49
N ALA A 30 -43.65 -12.32 -24.61
CA ALA A 30 -42.59 -11.48 -25.15
C ALA A 30 -42.21 -10.32 -24.20
N LYS A 31 -43.18 -9.76 -23.46
CA LYS A 31 -42.91 -8.72 -22.46
C LYS A 31 -42.13 -9.27 -21.25
N LEU A 32 -42.44 -10.49 -20.81
CA LEU A 32 -41.68 -11.19 -19.77
C LEU A 32 -40.26 -11.52 -20.23
N ALA A 33 -40.09 -12.05 -21.45
CA ALA A 33 -38.78 -12.38 -22.01
C ALA A 33 -37.86 -11.15 -22.13
N ARG A 34 -38.38 -10.01 -22.58
CA ARG A 34 -37.61 -8.74 -22.68
C ARG A 34 -37.13 -8.20 -21.33
N GLY A 35 -37.83 -8.50 -20.23
CA GLY A 35 -37.42 -8.08 -18.89
C GLY A 35 -36.17 -8.82 -18.41
N THR A 36 -36.08 -10.11 -18.71
CA THR A 36 -34.98 -11.00 -18.31
C THR A 36 -33.68 -10.69 -19.06
N GLU A 37 -33.76 -10.38 -20.36
CA GLU A 37 -32.59 -10.06 -21.20
C GLU A 37 -31.95 -8.69 -20.86
N ARG A 38 -32.77 -7.69 -20.49
CA ARG A 38 -32.28 -6.37 -20.07
C ARG A 38 -31.62 -6.41 -18.69
N GLY A 39 -32.11 -7.25 -17.77
CA GLY A 39 -31.50 -7.41 -16.44
C GLY A 39 -30.11 -8.05 -16.51
N ALA A 40 -29.97 -9.12 -17.32
CA ALA A 40 -28.70 -9.82 -17.50
C ALA A 40 -27.63 -8.93 -18.15
N SER A 41 -27.99 -8.18 -19.20
CA SER A 41 -27.05 -7.30 -19.93
C SER A 41 -26.59 -6.07 -19.14
N VAL A 42 -27.44 -5.51 -18.28
CA VAL A 42 -27.06 -4.38 -17.39
C VAL A 42 -26.17 -4.84 -16.24
N LEU A 43 -26.45 -6.01 -15.66
CA LEU A 43 -25.59 -6.60 -14.63
C LEU A 43 -24.21 -6.96 -15.21
N LEU A 44 -24.16 -7.62 -16.37
CA LEU A 44 -22.90 -7.99 -17.02
C LEU A 44 -22.04 -6.76 -17.37
N ARG A 45 -22.67 -5.67 -17.85
CA ARG A 45 -21.98 -4.38 -18.09
C ARG A 45 -21.45 -3.74 -16.81
N ARG A 46 -22.19 -3.81 -15.70
CA ARG A 46 -21.74 -3.29 -14.39
C ARG A 46 -20.58 -4.09 -13.82
N PHE A 47 -20.60 -5.42 -13.95
CA PHE A 47 -19.48 -6.27 -13.55
C PHE A 47 -18.21 -6.00 -14.37
N TRP A 48 -18.36 -5.79 -15.70
CA TRP A 48 -17.23 -5.39 -16.55
C TRP A 48 -16.67 -4.02 -16.19
N ALA A 49 -17.53 -3.02 -15.99
CA ALA A 49 -17.08 -1.67 -15.62
C ALA A 49 -16.42 -1.62 -14.24
N ALA A 50 -16.93 -2.36 -13.25
CA ALA A 50 -16.34 -2.47 -11.92
C ALA A 50 -14.99 -3.21 -11.94
N GLY A 51 -14.87 -4.27 -12.75
CA GLY A 51 -13.61 -4.99 -12.95
C GLY A 51 -12.52 -4.13 -13.59
N CYS A 52 -12.87 -3.35 -14.62
CA CYS A 52 -11.93 -2.43 -15.27
C CYS A 52 -11.46 -1.32 -14.31
N ALA A 53 -12.36 -0.73 -13.52
CA ALA A 53 -11.99 0.31 -12.55
C ALA A 53 -11.04 -0.24 -11.47
N ALA A 54 -11.30 -1.44 -10.93
CA ALA A 54 -10.42 -2.07 -9.95
C ALA A 54 -9.03 -2.40 -10.53
N ALA A 55 -8.95 -2.87 -11.78
CA ALA A 55 -7.68 -3.15 -12.45
C ALA A 55 -6.86 -1.87 -12.70
N VAL A 56 -7.51 -0.76 -13.04
CA VAL A 56 -6.82 0.54 -13.19
C VAL A 56 -6.31 1.06 -11.85
N VAL A 57 -7.09 0.95 -10.77
CA VAL A 57 -6.64 1.34 -9.43
C VAL A 57 -5.48 0.46 -8.94
N LEU A 58 -5.56 -0.86 -9.14
CA LEU A 58 -4.47 -1.78 -8.81
C LEU A 58 -3.23 -1.54 -9.67
N GLY A 59 -3.40 -1.25 -10.96
CA GLY A 59 -2.32 -0.90 -11.87
C GLY A 59 -1.63 0.42 -11.49
N LEU A 60 -2.40 1.45 -11.13
CA LEU A 60 -1.88 2.72 -10.61
C LEU A 60 -1.18 2.54 -9.26
N LEU A 61 -1.73 1.70 -8.37
CA LEU A 61 -1.10 1.37 -7.09
C LEU A 61 0.21 0.61 -7.30
N TRP A 62 0.26 -0.32 -8.24
CA TRP A 62 1.47 -1.10 -8.58
C TRP A 62 2.51 -0.24 -9.28
N LEU A 63 2.12 0.69 -10.15
CA LEU A 63 3.04 1.66 -10.76
C LEU A 63 3.60 2.62 -9.70
N ARG A 64 2.76 3.08 -8.77
CA ARG A 64 3.17 3.98 -7.68
C ARG A 64 4.05 3.31 -6.62
N THR A 65 3.81 2.04 -6.30
CA THR A 65 4.58 1.31 -5.29
C THR A 65 5.75 0.52 -5.89
N GLY A 66 5.61 0.00 -7.11
CA GLY A 66 6.62 -0.80 -7.82
C GLY A 66 7.82 0.00 -8.33
N HIS A 67 7.64 1.28 -8.69
CA HIS A 67 8.76 2.22 -8.92
C HIS A 67 9.27 2.88 -7.64
N SER A 68 8.58 2.69 -6.51
CA SER A 68 8.99 3.19 -5.21
C SER A 68 9.89 2.20 -4.46
N GLN A 69 10.69 1.39 -5.18
CA GLN A 69 11.99 1.01 -4.62
C GLN A 69 12.87 2.26 -4.61
N GLY A 70 12.62 3.18 -3.67
CA GLY A 70 13.34 4.46 -3.59
C GLY A 70 14.85 4.27 -3.64
N ASP A 71 15.57 5.23 -4.22
CA ASP A 71 17.02 5.23 -4.48
C ASP A 71 17.82 4.28 -3.55
N PRO A 72 18.43 3.21 -4.09
CA PRO A 72 19.12 2.19 -3.30
C PRO A 72 20.29 2.78 -2.50
N VAL A 73 20.97 3.79 -3.01
CA VAL A 73 22.03 4.52 -2.31
C VAL A 73 21.45 5.25 -1.11
N ARG A 74 20.35 5.98 -1.31
CA ARG A 74 19.62 6.67 -0.23
C ARG A 74 19.14 5.71 0.86
N ARG A 75 18.71 4.49 0.52
CA ARG A 75 18.34 3.47 1.51
C ARG A 75 19.52 3.04 2.37
N VAL A 76 20.71 2.87 1.79
CA VAL A 76 21.92 2.51 2.54
C VAL A 76 22.33 3.63 3.48
N ILE A 77 22.30 4.88 3.01
CA ILE A 77 22.59 6.06 3.85
C ILE A 77 21.58 6.16 5.01
N ALA A 78 20.29 5.95 4.74
CA ALA A 78 19.25 5.99 5.76
C ALA A 78 19.36 4.84 6.78
N ALA A 79 19.83 3.66 6.36
CA ALA A 79 20.12 2.56 7.27
C ALA A 79 21.29 2.89 8.20
N TYR A 80 22.40 3.40 7.63
CA TYR A 80 23.55 3.83 8.41
C TYR A 80 23.20 4.87 9.48
N LYS A 81 22.47 5.93 9.11
CA LYS A 81 22.06 6.97 10.07
C LYS A 81 21.23 6.39 11.21
N ARG A 82 20.28 5.50 10.91
CA ARG A 82 19.47 4.82 11.93
C ARG A 82 20.32 3.98 12.89
N ASP A 83 21.28 3.23 12.36
CA ASP A 83 22.16 2.36 13.15
C ASP A 83 23.07 3.19 14.07
N MET A 84 23.68 4.26 13.55
CA MET A 84 24.50 5.18 14.34
C MET A 84 23.69 5.91 15.41
N ASP A 85 22.49 6.39 15.09
CA ASP A 85 21.60 7.03 16.07
C ASP A 85 21.19 6.05 17.18
N SER A 86 20.93 4.78 16.84
CA SER A 86 20.63 3.75 17.84
C SER A 86 21.81 3.52 18.78
N LEU A 87 23.00 3.32 18.21
CA LEU A 87 24.22 3.09 19.00
C LEU A 87 24.55 4.28 19.90
N ASN A 88 24.42 5.51 19.38
CA ASN A 88 24.68 6.71 20.16
C ASN A 88 23.70 6.84 21.35
N ARG A 89 22.41 6.54 21.13
CA ARG A 89 21.41 6.48 22.22
C ARG A 89 21.74 5.41 23.25
N GLU A 90 22.12 4.21 22.80
CA GLU A 90 22.48 3.10 23.68
C GLU A 90 23.71 3.42 24.55
N ILE A 91 24.75 3.98 23.94
CA ILE A 91 25.98 4.39 24.64
C ILE A 91 25.67 5.49 25.65
N THR A 92 24.89 6.50 25.25
CA THR A 92 24.47 7.59 26.15
C THR A 92 23.70 7.04 27.34
N ALA A 93 22.72 6.15 27.10
CA ALA A 93 21.93 5.53 28.16
C ALA A 93 22.76 4.59 29.06
N PHE A 94 23.81 3.97 28.53
CA PHE A 94 24.76 3.19 29.33
C PHE A 94 25.56 4.12 30.25
N CYS A 95 26.19 5.15 29.70
CA CYS A 95 27.01 6.09 30.48
C CYS A 95 26.21 6.82 31.56
N LEU A 96 24.95 7.19 31.28
CA LEU A 96 24.06 7.78 32.28
C LEU A 96 23.78 6.84 33.46
N ARG A 97 23.72 5.52 33.22
CA ARG A 97 23.47 4.53 34.28
C ARG A 97 24.72 4.23 35.11
N THR A 98 25.90 4.24 34.49
CA THR A 98 27.18 3.98 35.17
C THR A 98 27.82 5.23 35.77
N GLY A 99 27.33 6.43 35.41
CA GLY A 99 27.94 7.70 35.80
C GLY A 99 29.23 8.02 35.03
N ALA A 100 29.48 7.33 33.91
CA ALA A 100 30.68 7.53 33.10
C ALA A 100 30.66 8.89 32.37
N ASP A 101 31.83 9.51 32.24
CA ASP A 101 31.98 10.75 31.46
C ASP A 101 31.74 10.50 29.97
N THR A 102 30.75 11.18 29.41
CA THR A 102 30.37 11.07 28.00
C THR A 102 31.19 11.97 27.09
N SER A 103 31.99 12.90 27.63
CA SER A 103 32.66 13.94 26.84
C SER A 103 33.66 13.34 25.83
N GLN A 104 34.53 12.43 26.30
CA GLN A 104 35.52 11.75 25.48
C GLN A 104 34.85 10.79 24.49
N ILE A 105 33.83 10.05 24.96
CA ILE A 105 33.07 9.09 24.14
C ILE A 105 32.37 9.79 22.98
N ASN A 106 31.65 10.89 23.26
CA ASN A 106 30.96 11.69 22.25
C ASN A 106 31.95 12.30 21.25
N ARG A 107 33.14 12.73 21.71
CA ARG A 107 34.19 13.24 20.83
C ARG A 107 34.69 12.14 19.88
N THR A 108 34.92 10.94 20.39
CA THR A 108 35.35 9.79 19.58
C THR A 108 34.30 9.38 18.56
N ILE A 109 33.02 9.29 18.95
CA ILE A 109 31.92 9.00 18.03
C ILE A 109 31.85 10.07 16.93
N ARG A 110 32.01 11.35 17.28
CA ARG A 110 32.02 12.44 16.30
C ARG A 110 33.18 12.34 15.31
N ILE A 111 34.36 11.92 15.76
CA ILE A 111 35.51 11.69 14.88
C ILE A 111 35.25 10.53 13.91
N ILE A 112 34.54 9.49 14.35
CA ILE A 112 34.19 8.34 13.49
C ILE A 112 33.12 8.73 12.47
N ASP A 113 32.08 9.44 12.91
CA ASP A 113 30.90 9.74 12.09
C ASP A 113 31.13 10.93 11.14
N CYS A 114 31.63 12.05 11.66
CA CYS A 114 31.68 13.29 10.90
C CYS A 114 32.81 13.33 9.87
N GLU A 115 32.45 13.76 8.66
CA GLU A 115 33.36 14.08 7.57
C GLU A 115 33.09 15.52 7.10
N ALA A 116 34.09 16.18 6.53
CA ALA A 116 33.89 17.50 5.90
C ALA A 116 32.97 17.41 4.67
N VAL A 117 33.14 16.35 3.88
CA VAL A 117 32.26 15.96 2.77
C VAL A 117 32.01 14.46 2.91
N PRO A 118 30.77 13.99 3.08
CA PRO A 118 30.50 12.57 3.22
C PRO A 118 30.88 11.76 1.98
N LEU A 119 31.40 10.54 2.16
CA LEU A 119 31.79 9.68 1.03
C LEU A 119 30.71 9.53 -0.05
N TYR A 120 29.43 9.45 0.32
CA TYR A 120 28.34 9.29 -0.66
C TYR A 120 28.15 10.50 -1.59
N GLU A 121 28.68 11.67 -1.24
CA GLU A 121 28.68 12.88 -2.08
C GLU A 121 29.95 12.97 -2.93
N GLN A 122 30.96 12.15 -2.64
CA GLN A 122 32.23 12.10 -3.37
C GLN A 122 32.24 11.01 -4.45
N LEU A 123 31.23 10.14 -4.50
CA LEU A 123 31.18 9.05 -5.47
C LEU A 123 30.90 9.60 -6.87
N PRO A 124 31.65 9.15 -7.90
CA PRO A 124 31.45 9.60 -9.27
C PRO A 124 30.06 9.24 -9.79
N ASP A 125 29.50 10.10 -10.63
CA ASP A 125 28.18 9.90 -11.23
C ASP A 125 28.17 8.73 -12.22
N GLU A 126 29.33 8.44 -12.81
CA GLU A 126 29.55 7.33 -13.76
C GLU A 126 29.43 5.95 -13.10
N LEU A 127 29.53 5.87 -11.76
CA LEU A 127 29.42 4.61 -11.04
C LEU A 127 27.96 4.16 -10.98
N ASP A 128 27.70 2.87 -11.25
CA ASP A 128 26.35 2.35 -11.12
C ASP A 128 25.89 2.30 -9.64
N ASP A 129 24.57 2.27 -9.43
CA ASP A 129 23.99 2.27 -8.09
C ASP A 129 24.40 1.04 -7.26
N ALA A 130 24.63 -0.12 -7.89
CA ALA A 130 25.02 -1.34 -7.19
C ALA A 130 26.45 -1.23 -6.66
N GLU A 131 27.35 -0.62 -7.42
CA GLU A 131 28.71 -0.32 -7.04
C GLU A 131 28.76 0.74 -5.94
N LYS A 132 27.98 1.83 -6.09
CA LYS A 132 27.84 2.86 -5.05
C LYS A 132 27.37 2.22 -3.74
N VAL A 133 26.34 1.38 -3.80
CA VAL A 133 25.82 0.62 -2.65
C VAL A 133 26.88 -0.29 -2.04
N ARG A 134 27.66 -1.02 -2.85
CA ARG A 134 28.72 -1.91 -2.38
C ARG A 134 29.80 -1.15 -1.61
N ILE A 135 30.25 -0.02 -2.15
CA ILE A 135 31.25 0.85 -1.52
C ILE A 135 30.72 1.42 -0.21
N LEU A 136 29.52 2.01 -0.22
CA LEU A 136 28.93 2.63 0.95
C LEU A 136 28.63 1.63 2.07
N ARG A 137 28.13 0.43 1.74
CA ARG A 137 27.91 -0.63 2.74
C ARG A 137 29.20 -1.01 3.45
N ARG A 138 30.30 -1.16 2.69
CA ARG A 138 31.61 -1.48 3.28
C ARG A 138 32.09 -0.34 4.18
N TYR A 139 32.02 0.90 3.68
CA TYR A 139 32.46 2.08 4.42
C TYR A 139 31.68 2.32 5.71
N PHE A 140 30.35 2.37 5.61
CA PHE A 140 29.47 2.55 6.77
C PHE A 140 29.55 1.38 7.75
N GLY A 141 29.73 0.16 7.26
CA GLY A 141 29.96 -1.01 8.10
C GLY A 141 31.19 -0.86 9.00
N LEU A 142 32.29 -0.29 8.47
CA LEU A 142 33.49 -0.02 9.27
C LEU A 142 33.20 0.99 10.39
N LYS A 143 32.50 2.08 10.09
CA LYS A 143 32.12 3.10 11.09
C LYS A 143 31.24 2.55 12.20
N VAL A 144 30.18 1.82 11.81
CA VAL A 144 29.26 1.19 12.76
C VAL A 144 30.00 0.19 13.65
N ASN A 145 30.89 -0.62 13.08
CA ASN A 145 31.68 -1.57 13.84
C ASN A 145 32.65 -0.89 14.81
N ALA A 146 33.27 0.23 14.43
CA ALA A 146 34.13 1.00 15.31
C ALA A 146 33.35 1.53 16.54
N VAL A 147 32.13 2.05 16.35
CA VAL A 147 31.28 2.49 17.46
C VAL A 147 30.82 1.32 18.34
N LYS A 148 30.54 0.16 17.75
CA LYS A 148 30.23 -1.07 18.52
C LYS A 148 31.42 -1.52 19.38
N GLN A 149 32.63 -1.46 18.85
CA GLN A 149 33.84 -1.78 19.61
C GLN A 149 34.07 -0.79 20.74
N LEU A 150 33.89 0.51 20.48
CA LEU A 150 33.95 1.54 21.53
C LEU A 150 32.95 1.23 22.66
N ARG A 151 31.71 0.87 22.32
CA ARG A 151 30.71 0.46 23.31
C ARG A 151 31.16 -0.74 24.14
N ALA A 152 31.76 -1.75 23.51
CA ALA A 152 32.27 -2.93 24.21
C ALA A 152 33.39 -2.56 25.19
N GLN A 153 34.35 -1.73 24.76
CA GLN A 153 35.43 -1.25 25.62
C GLN A 153 34.90 -0.48 26.84
N ILE A 154 33.93 0.40 26.63
CA ILE A 154 33.28 1.14 27.73
C ILE A 154 32.60 0.18 28.73
N ALA A 155 32.06 -0.94 28.26
CA ALA A 155 31.42 -1.92 29.13
C ALA A 155 32.43 -2.80 29.89
N ASP A 156 33.60 -3.06 29.31
CA ASP A 156 34.66 -3.87 29.92
C ASP A 156 35.51 -3.08 30.94
N GLU A 157 35.58 -1.75 30.80
CA GLU A 157 36.32 -0.84 31.71
C GLU A 157 35.55 -0.47 33.00
N GLN A 158 34.29 -0.88 33.15
CA GLN A 158 33.39 -0.57 34.28
C GLN A 158 33.12 -1.79 35.15
#